data_AF-A0A3N0WW02-F1
#
_entry.id   AF-A0A3N0WW02-F1
#
_cell.length_a   1.000
_cell.length_b   1.000
_cell.length_c   1.000
_cell.angle_alpha   90.00
_cell.angle_beta   90.00
_cell.angle_gamma   90.00
#
_symmetry.space_group_name_H-M   'P 1'
#
loop_
_entity.id
_entity.type
_entity.pdbx_description
1 polymer ?
#
loop_
_entity_poly.entity_id
_entity_poly.type
_entity_poly.pdbx_seq_one_letter_code
_entity_poly.pdbx_strand_id
1 'polypeptide(L)'
;MFLKIAVGLMTLLSAQTCKKQTKTTSENQENLPEKQQIIDSAHLGYSEKNTETAADFSEVVKDSTFIYLKEGENKFFKAFEMNITFKKMLEDSRCPKDVKCIWAGNAKAEIEVTGTYTRPMTFELSTLHDEKKGFLNSKEFNGYLITLVDVSPETTSAKGFSALKGNYEIKLQIEKIRPE
;
A
#
# COMPACT_ATOMS: atom_id res chain seq x y z
N MET A 1 -51.26 21.13 42.32
CA MET A 1 -52.01 20.52 41.18
C MET A 1 -51.03 19.70 40.36
N PHE A 2 -51.41 18.53 39.85
CA PHE A 2 -50.49 17.51 39.38
C PHE A 2 -50.05 17.73 37.92
N LEU A 3 -48.78 17.43 37.61
CA LEU A 3 -48.45 16.75 36.36
C LEU A 3 -47.17 15.91 36.52
N LYS A 4 -47.36 14.59 36.67
CA LYS A 4 -46.27 13.61 36.57
C LYS A 4 -46.05 13.31 35.09
N ILE A 5 -44.85 13.53 34.56
CA ILE A 5 -44.48 13.05 33.23
C ILE A 5 -43.92 11.64 33.38
N ALA A 6 -44.59 10.67 32.74
CA ALA A 6 -44.18 9.27 32.71
C ALA A 6 -44.01 8.82 31.25
N VAL A 7 -42.78 8.82 30.76
CA VAL A 7 -42.34 8.22 29.49
C VAL A 7 -40.86 7.84 29.69
N GLY A 8 -40.35 6.67 29.32
CA GLY A 8 -40.99 5.46 28.81
C GLY A 8 -39.89 4.40 28.67
N LEU A 9 -40.08 3.21 29.25
CA LEU A 9 -39.07 2.15 29.26
C LEU A 9 -39.01 1.46 27.89
N MET A 10 -38.16 1.95 26.97
CA MET A 10 -38.03 1.37 25.63
C MET A 10 -37.04 0.19 25.65
N THR A 11 -37.56 -1.00 25.38
CA THR A 11 -36.85 -2.28 25.51
C THR A 11 -35.79 -2.50 24.44
N LEU A 12 -34.56 -2.80 24.86
CA LEU A 12 -33.59 -3.53 24.04
C LEU A 12 -33.97 -5.01 24.01
N LEU A 13 -34.12 -5.61 22.82
CA LEU A 13 -33.58 -6.93 22.44
C LEU A 13 -34.02 -7.29 21.02
N SER A 14 -33.06 -7.41 20.09
CA SER A 14 -33.27 -8.00 18.77
C SER A 14 -32.12 -8.95 18.41
N ALA A 15 -32.05 -10.07 19.13
CA ALA A 15 -31.21 -11.19 18.72
C ALA A 15 -31.84 -11.89 17.52
N GLN A 16 -31.25 -11.75 16.32
CA GLN A 16 -31.64 -12.54 15.15
C GLN A 16 -30.67 -13.72 14.98
N THR A 17 -31.25 -14.91 14.85
CA THR A 17 -30.56 -16.19 14.91
C THR A 17 -29.99 -16.63 13.56
N CYS A 18 -28.84 -17.30 13.64
CA CYS A 18 -28.13 -17.90 12.51
C CYS A 18 -29.03 -18.88 11.71
N LYS A 19 -29.07 -18.74 10.38
CA LYS A 19 -29.63 -19.75 9.47
C LYS A 19 -28.53 -20.44 8.67
N LYS A 20 -28.44 -21.76 8.83
CA LYS A 20 -27.58 -22.67 8.05
C LYS A 20 -28.09 -22.82 6.61
N GLN A 21 -27.17 -22.66 5.64
CA GLN A 21 -27.20 -23.22 4.28
C GLN A 21 -25.72 -23.36 3.83
N THR A 22 -25.26 -24.34 3.06
CA THR A 22 -25.84 -25.64 2.64
C THR A 22 -24.70 -26.62 2.29
N LYS A 23 -24.98 -27.90 2.55
CA LYS A 23 -24.34 -29.11 2.02
C LYS A 23 -23.79 -29.02 0.58
N THR A 24 -22.53 -29.43 0.38
CA THR A 24 -22.12 -30.35 -0.69
C THR A 24 -21.04 -31.30 -0.15
N THR A 25 -21.24 -32.60 -0.36
CA THR A 25 -20.36 -33.68 0.08
C THR A 25 -19.22 -33.90 -0.92
N SER A 26 -18.03 -34.22 -0.42
CA SER A 26 -16.89 -34.67 -1.22
C SER A 26 -17.00 -36.15 -1.58
N GLU A 27 -16.86 -36.49 -2.86
CA GLU A 27 -16.54 -37.84 -3.33
C GLU A 27 -15.60 -37.73 -4.55
N ASN A 28 -14.40 -38.33 -4.42
CA ASN A 28 -13.71 -39.13 -5.44
C ASN A 28 -12.27 -39.43 -4.98
N GLN A 29 -11.94 -40.72 -4.91
CA GLN A 29 -10.58 -41.27 -4.79
C GLN A 29 -10.42 -42.43 -5.78
N GLU A 30 -9.17 -42.87 -5.98
CA GLU A 30 -8.69 -43.94 -6.90
C GLU A 30 -8.64 -43.54 -8.40
N ASN A 31 -7.58 -43.86 -9.18
CA ASN A 31 -6.35 -44.60 -8.87
C ASN A 31 -5.12 -44.22 -9.75
N LEU A 32 -3.94 -44.72 -9.34
CA LEU A 32 -2.59 -44.68 -9.98
C LEU A 32 -2.51 -45.74 -11.14
N PRO A 33 -1.40 -45.99 -11.91
CA PRO A 33 -0.01 -45.48 -11.90
C PRO A 33 0.53 -45.09 -13.32
N GLU A 34 1.82 -45.01 -13.69
CA GLU A 34 3.17 -45.12 -13.07
C GLU A 34 4.18 -44.22 -13.84
N LYS A 35 5.39 -44.00 -13.28
CA LYS A 35 6.72 -43.76 -13.96
C LYS A 35 6.89 -42.63 -15.01
N GLN A 36 7.97 -41.84 -15.00
CA GLN A 36 9.37 -42.31 -15.02
C GLN A 36 10.33 -41.25 -14.42
N GLN A 37 11.33 -41.68 -13.65
CA GLN A 37 12.46 -40.88 -13.17
C GLN A 37 13.54 -40.73 -14.27
N ILE A 38 14.41 -39.71 -14.20
CA ILE A 38 15.89 -39.88 -14.10
C ILE A 38 16.46 -38.67 -13.35
N ILE A 39 17.35 -38.94 -12.40
CA ILE A 39 18.30 -38.00 -11.79
C ILE A 39 19.66 -38.67 -11.76
N ASP A 40 20.66 -38.02 -12.33
CA ASP A 40 22.09 -38.25 -12.10
C ASP A 40 22.85 -37.14 -12.85
N SER A 41 24.04 -36.65 -12.51
CA SER A 41 24.86 -36.60 -11.30
C SER A 41 26.21 -36.02 -11.79
N ALA A 42 26.62 -34.86 -11.25
CA ALA A 42 27.98 -34.28 -11.31
C ALA A 42 28.68 -33.99 -12.67
N HIS A 43 29.06 -32.72 -12.87
CA HIS A 43 30.50 -32.38 -12.99
C HIS A 43 30.81 -30.94 -12.53
N LEU A 44 32.10 -30.69 -12.25
CA LEU A 44 32.65 -29.44 -11.74
C LEU A 44 32.71 -28.31 -12.80
N GLY A 45 32.76 -27.05 -12.33
CA GLY A 45 33.08 -25.89 -13.16
C GLY A 45 33.24 -24.61 -12.33
N TYR A 46 34.44 -24.04 -12.31
CA TYR A 46 34.78 -22.81 -11.58
C TYR A 46 34.76 -21.60 -12.54
N SER A 47 34.24 -20.47 -12.09
CA SER A 47 34.46 -19.08 -12.58
C SER A 47 34.99 -18.88 -14.03
N GLU A 48 34.20 -18.21 -14.88
CA GLU A 48 34.75 -17.29 -15.88
C GLU A 48 34.13 -15.88 -15.75
N LYS A 49 35.01 -14.89 -15.61
CA LYS A 49 34.71 -13.46 -15.79
C LYS A 49 34.60 -13.20 -17.29
N ASN A 50 33.45 -12.75 -17.76
CA ASN A 50 33.39 -12.00 -19.02
C ASN A 50 33.32 -10.51 -18.70
N THR A 51 34.46 -9.85 -18.83
CA THR A 51 34.57 -8.40 -18.90
C THR A 51 34.62 -8.03 -20.37
N GLU A 52 33.55 -7.49 -20.91
CA GLU A 52 33.58 -6.85 -22.21
C GLU A 52 32.80 -5.54 -22.14
N THR A 53 33.38 -4.50 -22.74
CA THR A 53 33.05 -3.09 -22.50
C THR A 53 32.44 -2.48 -23.76
N ALA A 54 31.69 -1.39 -23.59
CA ALA A 54 31.25 -0.46 -24.63
C ALA A 54 30.05 -0.88 -25.50
N ALA A 55 28.85 -0.73 -24.92
CA ALA A 55 27.73 -0.07 -25.61
C ALA A 55 26.86 0.63 -24.57
N ASP A 56 27.25 1.87 -24.28
CA ASP A 56 26.38 3.03 -24.19
C ASP A 56 24.86 2.78 -23.98
N PHE A 57 24.45 2.81 -22.70
CA PHE A 57 23.10 3.20 -22.29
C PHE A 57 23.21 4.35 -21.27
N SER A 58 23.93 5.41 -21.65
CA SER A 58 23.59 6.77 -21.26
C SER A 58 22.68 7.27 -22.38
N GLU A 59 21.38 7.50 -22.21
CA GLU A 59 20.78 8.38 -21.22
C GLU A 59 19.32 7.98 -20.90
N VAL A 60 19.02 7.56 -19.65
CA VAL A 60 17.70 7.74 -19.03
C VAL A 60 17.89 7.97 -17.53
N VAL A 61 16.97 8.72 -16.91
CA VAL A 61 16.84 9.01 -15.46
C VAL A 61 17.77 10.10 -14.90
N LYS A 62 17.24 11.34 -14.82
CA LYS A 62 17.45 12.19 -13.61
C LYS A 62 16.41 13.28 -13.30
N ASP A 63 15.14 13.09 -13.66
CA ASP A 63 14.05 14.05 -13.34
C ASP A 63 13.19 13.66 -12.10
N SER A 64 13.59 12.62 -11.35
CA SER A 64 12.87 12.15 -10.15
C SER A 64 13.65 12.39 -8.85
N THR A 65 12.98 12.92 -7.83
CA THR A 65 13.51 13.17 -6.47
C THR A 65 12.71 12.38 -5.43
N PHE A 66 13.37 11.74 -4.47
CA PHE A 66 12.71 11.10 -3.33
C PHE A 66 12.69 12.02 -2.11
N ILE A 67 11.55 12.09 -1.42
CA ILE A 67 11.37 12.82 -0.16
C ILE A 67 10.77 11.91 0.91
N TYR A 68 11.02 12.23 2.17
CA TYR A 68 10.51 11.52 3.33
C TYR A 68 9.74 12.48 4.24
N LEU A 69 8.54 12.07 4.65
CA LEU A 69 7.65 12.84 5.53
C LEU A 69 7.11 11.94 6.64
N LYS A 70 7.17 12.43 7.88
CA LYS A 70 6.51 11.79 9.03
C LYS A 70 5.03 12.16 9.08
N GLU A 71 4.24 11.33 9.77
CA GLU A 71 2.81 11.56 9.92
C GLU A 71 2.53 12.89 10.63
N GLY A 72 1.70 13.74 10.01
CA GLY A 72 1.46 15.12 10.44
C GLY A 72 2.54 16.12 10.02
N GLU A 73 3.61 15.70 9.37
CA GLU A 73 4.71 16.59 8.97
C GLU A 73 4.38 17.36 7.68
N ASN A 74 4.65 18.66 7.74
CA ASN A 74 4.53 19.62 6.65
C ASN A 74 5.93 20.12 6.28
N LYS A 75 6.31 20.07 5.00
CA LYS A 75 7.56 20.66 4.49
C LYS A 75 7.32 21.45 3.21
N PHE A 76 7.93 22.64 3.12
CA PHE A 76 8.07 23.36 1.86
C PHE A 76 9.37 22.96 1.15
N PHE A 77 9.27 22.61 -0.12
CA PHE A 77 10.37 22.16 -0.94
C PHE A 77 10.62 23.15 -2.08
N LYS A 78 11.68 23.95 -1.95
CA LYS A 78 12.02 25.01 -2.90
C LYS A 78 12.27 24.49 -4.33
N ALA A 79 12.76 23.26 -4.50
CA ALA A 79 13.10 22.68 -5.81
C ALA A 79 11.89 22.52 -6.75
N PHE A 80 10.69 22.40 -6.19
CA PHE A 80 9.44 22.27 -6.95
C PHE A 80 8.37 23.31 -6.57
N GLU A 81 8.70 24.25 -5.67
CA GLU A 81 7.83 25.33 -5.19
C GLU A 81 6.49 24.86 -4.60
N MET A 82 6.53 23.71 -3.90
CA MET A 82 5.36 23.13 -3.25
C MET A 82 5.59 22.89 -1.77
N ASN A 83 4.55 23.13 -0.99
CA ASN A 83 4.37 22.59 0.34
C ASN A 83 3.70 21.21 0.22
N ILE A 84 4.25 20.20 0.88
CA ILE A 84 3.69 18.85 0.95
C ILE A 84 3.53 18.48 2.42
N THR A 85 2.33 18.04 2.77
CA THR A 85 1.98 17.54 4.11
C THR A 85 1.52 16.09 4.01
N PHE A 86 2.17 15.20 4.75
CA PHE A 86 1.63 13.87 4.98
C PHE A 86 0.63 13.96 6.14
N LYS A 87 -0.66 13.92 5.84
CA LYS A 87 -1.71 14.21 6.83
C LYS A 87 -1.85 13.07 7.83
N LYS A 88 -2.01 11.84 7.33
CA LYS A 88 -2.22 10.60 8.12
C LYS A 88 -2.23 9.36 7.23
N MET A 89 -2.01 8.19 7.83
CA MET A 89 -2.45 6.93 7.24
C MET A 89 -3.97 6.76 7.41
N LEU A 90 -4.66 6.40 6.33
CA LEU A 90 -6.10 6.10 6.31
C LEU A 90 -6.35 4.61 6.58
N GLU A 91 -5.56 3.74 5.96
CA GLU A 91 -5.58 2.29 6.16
C GLU A 91 -4.17 1.71 6.07
N ASP A 92 -3.91 0.63 6.79
CA ASP A 92 -2.74 -0.22 6.59
C ASP A 92 -3.12 -1.69 6.80
N SER A 93 -3.21 -2.40 5.67
CA SER A 93 -3.53 -3.82 5.58
C SER A 93 -2.39 -4.62 4.95
N ARG A 94 -1.19 -4.04 4.88
CA ARG A 94 0.00 -4.72 4.35
C ARG A 94 0.30 -6.00 5.14
N CYS A 95 0.78 -7.00 4.42
CA CYS A 95 1.15 -8.27 5.00
C CYS A 95 2.18 -8.07 6.13
N PRO A 96 1.88 -8.47 7.37
CA PRO A 96 2.83 -8.33 8.46
C PRO A 96 4.14 -9.05 8.16
N LYS A 97 5.27 -8.39 8.42
CA LYS A 97 6.61 -8.87 8.04
C LYS A 97 7.03 -10.20 8.70
N ASP A 98 6.30 -10.61 9.74
CA ASP A 98 6.49 -11.83 10.53
C ASP A 98 5.52 -12.96 10.15
N VAL A 99 4.67 -12.78 9.12
CA VAL A 99 3.76 -13.82 8.61
C VAL A 99 3.93 -14.05 7.10
N LYS A 100 3.39 -15.17 6.59
CA LYS A 100 3.35 -15.47 5.15
C LYS A 100 1.94 -15.25 4.61
N CYS A 101 1.74 -14.18 3.84
CA CYS A 101 0.47 -13.93 3.16
C CYS A 101 0.47 -14.43 1.72
N ILE A 102 -0.71 -14.73 1.19
CA ILE A 102 -0.93 -15.01 -0.24
C ILE A 102 -0.92 -13.70 -1.06
N TRP A 103 -1.24 -12.57 -0.42
CA TRP A 103 -1.32 -11.24 -1.03
C TRP A 103 -0.56 -10.23 -0.16
N ALA A 104 0.11 -9.25 -0.78
CA ALA A 104 0.92 -8.25 -0.07
C ALA A 104 0.10 -7.23 0.75
N GLY A 105 -1.20 -7.10 0.51
CA GLY A 105 -2.06 -6.09 1.14
C GLY A 105 -1.89 -4.68 0.56
N ASN A 106 -2.60 -3.70 1.12
CA ASN A 106 -2.52 -2.28 0.73
C ASN A 106 -2.38 -1.38 1.96
N ALA A 107 -1.64 -0.29 1.83
CA ALA A 107 -1.71 0.84 2.75
C ALA A 107 -2.06 2.12 1.97
N LYS A 108 -2.78 3.05 2.60
CA LYS A 108 -3.23 4.28 1.97
C LYS A 108 -2.96 5.51 2.83
N ALA A 109 -2.28 6.50 2.25
CA ALA A 109 -1.92 7.77 2.87
C ALA A 109 -2.81 8.91 2.37
N GLU A 110 -3.25 9.80 3.28
CA GLU A 110 -3.84 11.09 2.95
C GLU A 110 -2.71 12.13 2.84
N ILE A 111 -2.59 12.75 1.67
CA ILE A 111 -1.53 13.72 1.36
C ILE A 111 -2.17 15.03 0.91
N GLU A 112 -1.65 16.14 1.42
CA GLU A 112 -2.07 17.49 1.04
C GLU A 112 -0.89 18.23 0.41
N VAL A 113 -1.15 18.87 -0.74
CA VAL A 113 -0.17 19.62 -1.51
C VAL A 113 -0.67 21.04 -1.78
N THR A 114 0.23 22.01 -1.72
CA THR A 114 -0.07 23.43 -2.00
C THR A 114 1.12 24.04 -2.73
N GLY A 115 0.93 24.56 -3.93
CA GLY A 115 1.94 25.38 -4.61
C GLY A 115 1.90 26.83 -4.11
N THR A 116 2.96 27.59 -4.32
CA THR A 116 3.10 29.00 -3.89
C THR A 116 1.89 29.90 -4.25
N TYR A 117 1.21 29.59 -5.36
CA TYR A 117 0.08 30.38 -5.90
C TYR A 117 -1.21 29.56 -6.08
N THR A 118 -1.29 28.34 -5.54
CA THR A 118 -2.47 27.47 -5.69
C THR A 118 -3.20 27.29 -4.37
N ARG A 119 -4.47 26.85 -4.43
CA ARG A 119 -5.16 26.37 -3.23
C ARG A 119 -4.57 25.01 -2.81
N PRO A 120 -4.68 24.63 -1.51
CA PRO A 120 -4.41 23.29 -1.08
C PRO A 120 -5.29 22.27 -1.80
N MET A 121 -4.71 21.14 -2.20
CA MET A 121 -5.41 19.96 -2.71
C MET A 121 -5.03 18.76 -1.85
N THR A 122 -6.03 18.00 -1.40
CA THR A 122 -5.84 16.75 -0.68
C THR A 122 -6.20 15.57 -1.59
N PHE A 123 -5.40 14.50 -1.57
CA PHE A 123 -5.68 13.27 -2.28
C PHE A 123 -5.19 12.06 -1.47
N GLU A 124 -5.72 10.88 -1.80
CA GLU A 124 -5.29 9.61 -1.21
C GLU A 124 -4.33 8.89 -2.17
N LEU A 125 -3.17 8.43 -1.68
CA LEU A 125 -2.27 7.54 -2.44
C LEU A 125 -2.18 6.16 -1.76
N SER A 126 -2.26 5.11 -2.55
CA SER A 126 -2.12 3.71 -2.15
C SER A 126 -0.71 3.18 -2.42
N THR A 127 -0.26 2.16 -1.67
CA THR A 127 0.99 1.43 -2.00
C THR A 127 0.85 0.54 -3.22
N LEU A 128 -0.39 0.20 -3.62
CA LEU A 128 -0.70 -0.51 -4.85
C LEU A 128 -1.33 0.41 -5.90
N HIS A 129 -1.17 0.03 -7.17
CA HIS A 129 -1.91 0.58 -8.30
C HIS A 129 -2.90 -0.47 -8.83
N ASP A 130 -4.20 -0.19 -8.69
CA ASP A 130 -5.31 -0.99 -9.23
C ASP A 130 -6.55 -0.08 -9.34
N GLU A 131 -6.72 0.56 -10.49
CA GLU A 131 -7.82 1.48 -10.76
C GLU A 131 -9.20 0.83 -10.55
N LYS A 132 -9.33 -0.47 -10.82
CA LYS A 132 -10.59 -1.23 -10.66
C LYS A 132 -10.99 -1.38 -9.20
N LYS A 133 -10.04 -1.25 -8.27
CA LYS A 133 -10.25 -1.21 -6.82
C LYS A 133 -10.21 0.22 -6.25
N GLY A 134 -9.99 1.23 -7.07
CA GLY A 134 -9.78 2.60 -6.63
C GLY A 134 -8.43 2.83 -5.94
N PHE A 135 -7.45 1.96 -6.16
CA PHE A 135 -6.09 2.13 -5.63
C PHE A 135 -5.25 2.89 -6.66
N LEU A 136 -4.96 4.16 -6.37
CA LEU A 136 -4.04 4.98 -7.15
C LEU A 136 -2.80 5.23 -6.30
N ASN A 137 -1.62 4.85 -6.80
CA ASN A 137 -0.35 5.09 -6.13
C ASN A 137 0.28 6.45 -6.47
N SER A 138 -0.24 7.15 -7.48
CA SER A 138 0.28 8.44 -7.92
C SER A 138 -0.82 9.47 -8.18
N LYS A 139 -0.44 10.75 -8.12
CA LYS A 139 -1.30 11.89 -8.49
C LYS A 139 -0.46 13.01 -9.08
N GLU A 140 -0.98 13.66 -10.12
CA GLU A 140 -0.38 14.85 -10.71
C GLU A 140 -0.78 16.11 -9.96
N PHE A 141 0.19 17.01 -9.77
CA PHE A 141 -0.02 18.36 -9.23
C PHE A 141 1.08 19.31 -9.71
N ASN A 142 0.71 20.49 -10.22
CA ASN A 142 1.62 21.55 -10.69
C ASN A 142 2.75 21.08 -11.65
N GLY A 143 2.45 20.14 -12.55
CA GLY A 143 3.43 19.60 -13.51
C GLY A 143 4.40 18.58 -12.92
N TYR A 144 4.13 18.05 -11.73
CA TYR A 144 4.84 16.94 -11.12
C TYR A 144 3.92 15.74 -10.91
N LEU A 145 4.42 14.54 -11.17
CA LEU A 145 3.84 13.29 -10.74
C LEU A 145 4.35 12.97 -9.33
N ILE A 146 3.44 12.81 -8.39
CA ILE A 146 3.71 12.50 -6.98
C ILE A 146 3.28 11.07 -6.72
N THR A 147 4.24 10.17 -6.44
CA THR A 147 4.00 8.74 -6.27
C THR A 147 4.36 8.29 -4.85
N LEU A 148 3.48 7.52 -4.20
CA LEU A 148 3.78 6.83 -2.95
C LEU A 148 4.60 5.57 -3.26
N VAL A 149 5.83 5.54 -2.76
CA VAL A 149 6.81 4.47 -3.05
C VAL A 149 6.89 3.48 -1.90
N ASP A 150 6.85 3.97 -0.66
CA ASP A 150 7.08 3.15 0.53
C ASP A 150 6.42 3.79 1.77
N VAL A 151 6.12 2.97 2.77
CA VAL A 151 5.50 3.34 4.04
C VAL A 151 6.23 2.61 5.17
N SER A 152 6.74 3.35 6.15
CA SER A 152 7.42 2.81 7.33
C SER A 152 6.66 3.22 8.60
N PRO A 153 6.61 2.41 9.66
CA PRO A 153 7.09 1.03 9.74
C PRO A 153 6.16 0.03 9.04
N GLU A 154 6.69 -1.17 8.79
CA GLU A 154 5.88 -2.34 8.44
C GLU A 154 5.08 -2.88 9.64
N THR A 155 3.91 -3.48 9.36
CA THR A 155 3.09 -4.11 10.39
C THR A 155 3.72 -5.41 10.91
N THR A 156 3.31 -5.82 12.11
CA THR A 156 3.61 -7.16 12.68
C THR A 156 2.34 -7.81 13.20
N SER A 157 2.36 -9.12 13.39
CA SER A 157 1.25 -9.87 14.02
C SER A 157 0.83 -9.30 15.38
N ALA A 158 1.75 -8.68 16.11
CA ALA A 158 1.51 -8.01 17.39
C ALA A 158 1.18 -6.50 17.28
N LYS A 159 1.52 -5.83 16.16
CA LYS A 159 1.31 -4.40 15.94
C LYS A 159 0.80 -4.14 14.52
N GLY A 160 -0.52 -4.17 14.36
CA GLY A 160 -1.21 -3.69 13.16
C GLY A 160 -1.47 -2.17 13.18
N PHE A 161 -2.11 -1.67 12.12
CA PHE A 161 -2.42 -0.26 11.85
C PHE A 161 -2.71 0.60 13.09
N SER A 162 -3.70 0.22 13.91
CA SER A 162 -4.14 1.01 15.07
C SER A 162 -3.05 1.28 16.11
N ALA A 163 -2.02 0.43 16.21
CA ALA A 163 -0.88 0.60 17.11
C ALA A 163 0.25 1.45 16.52
N LEU A 164 0.19 1.77 15.22
CA LEU A 164 1.22 2.49 14.47
C LEU A 164 0.79 3.91 14.06
N LYS A 165 -0.50 4.24 14.14
CA LYS A 165 -1.04 5.59 13.90
C LYS A 165 -0.24 6.67 14.62
N GLY A 166 0.04 7.77 13.92
CA GLY A 166 0.87 8.90 14.37
C GLY A 166 2.37 8.63 14.33
N ASN A 167 2.81 7.44 13.94
CA ASN A 167 4.22 7.03 13.92
C ASN A 167 4.70 6.57 12.53
N TYR A 168 3.89 6.82 11.50
CA TYR A 168 4.27 6.50 10.12
C TYR A 168 5.25 7.53 9.53
N GLU A 169 6.04 7.07 8.57
CA GLU A 169 6.87 7.87 7.67
C GLU A 169 6.65 7.34 6.25
N ILE A 170 6.38 8.22 5.28
CA ILE A 170 6.20 7.85 3.88
C ILE A 170 7.37 8.31 3.03
N LYS A 171 7.68 7.51 2.00
CA LYS A 171 8.58 7.88 0.92
C LYS A 171 7.77 8.25 -0.31
N LEU A 172 7.89 9.49 -0.76
CA LEU A 172 7.32 9.96 -2.01
C LEU A 172 8.40 10.10 -3.08
N GLN A 173 8.07 9.75 -4.32
CA GLN A 173 8.81 10.14 -5.51
C GLN A 173 8.10 11.33 -6.16
N ILE A 174 8.86 12.38 -6.44
CA ILE A 174 8.41 13.59 -7.14
C ILE A 174 9.14 13.60 -8.47
N GLU A 175 8.41 13.42 -9.57
CA GLU A 175 8.96 13.37 -10.92
C GLU A 175 8.37 14.51 -11.77
N LYS A 176 9.20 15.21 -12.54
CA LYS A 176 8.72 16.30 -13.38
C LYS A 176 8.08 15.74 -14.67
N ILE A 177 6.83 16.10 -14.90
CA ILE A 177 6.13 15.75 -16.14
C ILE A 177 6.72 16.59 -17.26
N ARG A 178 7.28 15.94 -18.27
CA ARG A 178 7.77 16.61 -19.49
C ARG A 178 6.60 16.70 -20.47
N PRO A 179 6.22 17.90 -20.94
CA PRO A 179 5.27 18.02 -22.04
C PRO A 179 5.91 17.46 -23.32
N GLU A 180 5.12 16.70 -24.09
CA GLU A 180 5.48 16.22 -25.43
C GLU A 180 5.43 17.34 -26.48
#